data_AF-I2CRX9-F1
#
_entry.id   AF-I2CRX9-F1
#
_cell.length_a   1.000
_cell.length_b   1.000
_cell.length_c   1.000
_cell.angle_alpha   90.00
_cell.angle_beta   90.00
_cell.angle_gamma   90.00
#
_symmetry.space_group_name_H-M   'P 1'
#
loop_
_entity.id
_entity.type
_entity.pdbx_description
1 polymer ?
#
loop_
_entity_poly.entity_id
_entity_poly.type
_entity_poly.pdbx_seq_one_letter_code
_entity_poly.pdbx_strand_id
1 'polypeptide(L)'
;MYILLSGYHPFDPLNDANDDQIGARIVKEKEKYVSFEQPVWERISPEAKMLVKRLLSSDAQTRPTAQELLHDPWIAGGTELSREPLEESVENLRKFHRG
;
A
#
# COMPACT_ATOMS: atom_id res chain seq x y z
N MET A 1 2.08 1.24 4.94
CA MET A 1 1.35 2.23 4.11
C MET A 1 0.23 1.59 3.30
N TYR A 2 0.51 0.62 2.43
CA TYR A 2 -0.52 -0.07 1.63
C TYR A 2 -1.69 -0.59 2.49
N ILE A 3 -1.41 -1.42 3.51
CA ILE A 3 -2.44 -1.97 4.42
C ILE A 3 -3.24 -0.86 5.13
N LEU A 4 -2.59 0.22 5.56
CA LEU A 4 -3.27 1.32 6.25
C LEU A 4 -4.28 2.03 5.35
N LEU A 5 -3.97 2.13 4.06
CA LEU A 5 -4.75 2.82 3.06
C LEU A 5 -5.82 1.93 2.41
N SER A 6 -5.58 0.63 2.25
CA SER A 6 -6.50 -0.29 1.55
C SER A 6 -7.17 -1.32 2.45
N GLY A 7 -6.55 -1.65 3.58
CA GLY A 7 -6.91 -2.77 4.45
C GLY A 7 -6.56 -4.16 3.90
N TYR A 8 -5.77 -4.26 2.83
CA TYR A 8 -5.32 -5.52 2.24
C TYR A 8 -3.81 -5.73 2.38
N HIS A 9 -3.38 -6.99 2.51
CA HIS A 9 -1.96 -7.32 2.42
C HIS A 9 -1.48 -7.24 0.95
N PRO A 10 -0.39 -6.49 0.64
CA PRO A 10 0.03 -6.24 -0.75
C PRO A 10 0.51 -7.48 -1.50
N PHE A 11 0.90 -8.55 -0.80
CA PHE A 11 1.29 -9.84 -1.39
C PHE A 11 0.33 -10.97 -1.00
N ASP A 12 -0.76 -10.64 -0.30
CA ASP A 12 -1.80 -11.60 0.07
C ASP A 12 -3.19 -10.94 0.11
N PRO A 13 -3.70 -10.50 -1.05
CA PRO A 13 -4.93 -9.73 -1.11
C PRO A 13 -6.17 -10.52 -0.66
N LEU A 14 -6.12 -11.85 -0.72
CA LEU A 14 -7.21 -12.74 -0.34
C LEU A 14 -7.08 -13.27 1.11
N ASN A 15 -5.98 -12.95 1.80
CA ASN A 15 -5.68 -13.46 3.14
C ASN A 15 -5.76 -15.00 3.22
N ASP A 16 -5.23 -15.67 2.19
CA ASP A 16 -5.32 -17.12 1.99
C ASP A 16 -3.96 -17.81 1.84
N ALA A 17 -2.87 -17.04 1.90
CA ALA A 17 -1.53 -17.53 1.70
C ALA A 17 -0.79 -17.76 3.03
N ASN A 18 0.05 -18.78 3.06
CA ASN A 18 1.02 -18.97 4.13
C ASN A 18 2.31 -18.16 3.90
N ASP A 19 3.18 -18.12 4.92
CA ASP A 19 4.43 -17.34 4.88
C ASP A 19 5.35 -17.72 3.71
N ASP A 20 5.44 -19.00 3.35
CA ASP A 20 6.27 -19.47 2.23
C ASP A 20 5.72 -18.95 0.89
N GLN A 21 4.40 -19.00 0.71
CA GLN A 21 3.72 -18.46 -0.46
C GLN A 21 3.87 -16.95 -0.55
N ILE A 22 3.76 -16.23 0.57
CA ILE A 22 3.98 -14.79 0.64
C ILE A 22 5.43 -14.45 0.26
N GLY A 23 6.42 -15.17 0.82
CA GLY A 23 7.83 -15.01 0.48
C GLY A 23 8.09 -15.23 -1.02
N ALA A 24 7.50 -16.28 -1.59
CA ALA A 24 7.59 -16.54 -3.03
C ALA A 24 6.96 -15.40 -3.87
N ARG A 25 5.82 -14.86 -3.44
CA ARG A 25 5.15 -13.73 -4.12
C ARG A 25 6.01 -12.46 -4.06
N ILE A 26 6.64 -12.16 -2.93
CA ILE A 26 7.56 -11.01 -2.76
C ILE A 26 8.74 -11.11 -3.72
N VAL A 27 9.35 -12.30 -3.83
CA VAL A 27 10.55 -12.51 -4.68
C VAL A 27 10.20 -12.54 -6.17
N LYS A 28 9.10 -13.21 -6.53
CA LYS A 28 8.77 -13.53 -7.93
C LYS A 28 7.97 -12.44 -8.63
N GLU A 29 7.09 -11.74 -7.92
CA GLU A 29 6.09 -10.85 -8.50
C GLU A 29 6.25 -9.42 -7.99
N LYS A 30 7.50 -8.96 -8.09
CA LYS A 30 8.06 -7.68 -7.66
C LYS A 30 7.21 -6.43 -7.94
N GLU A 31 6.31 -6.44 -8.92
CA GLU A 31 5.38 -5.33 -9.20
C GLU A 31 3.92 -5.76 -9.47
N LYS A 32 3.64 -7.06 -9.55
CA LYS A 32 2.37 -7.56 -10.09
C LYS A 32 1.24 -7.65 -9.05
N TYR A 33 1.58 -7.76 -7.76
CA TYR A 33 0.58 -7.82 -6.69
C TYR A 33 0.23 -6.46 -6.07
N VAL A 34 0.99 -5.41 -6.37
CA VAL A 34 0.64 -4.05 -5.96
C VAL A 34 -0.39 -3.49 -6.93
N SER A 35 -1.64 -3.91 -6.77
CA SER A 35 -2.77 -3.41 -7.55
C SER A 35 -3.42 -2.21 -6.84
N PHE A 36 -3.79 -1.21 -7.64
CA PHE A 36 -4.59 -0.06 -7.20
C PHE A 36 -5.96 -0.03 -7.87
N GLU A 37 -6.42 -1.18 -8.39
CA GLU A 37 -7.68 -1.33 -9.14
C GLU A 37 -8.90 -1.60 -8.25
N GLN A 38 -8.69 -1.83 -6.96
CA GLN A 38 -9.78 -2.08 -6.01
C GLN A 38 -10.53 -0.77 -5.68
N PRO A 39 -11.86 -0.81 -5.44
CA PRO A 39 -12.67 0.38 -5.14
C PRO A 39 -12.13 1.26 -4.01
N VAL A 40 -11.52 0.64 -2.99
CA VAL A 40 -10.89 1.33 -1.85
C VAL A 40 -9.85 2.37 -2.27
N TRP A 41 -9.24 2.20 -3.44
CA TRP A 41 -8.25 3.12 -3.99
C TRP A 41 -8.85 4.29 -4.77
N GLU A 42 -10.13 4.28 -5.12
CA GLU A 42 -10.78 5.36 -5.90
C GLU A 42 -10.72 6.70 -5.16
N ARG A 43 -10.85 6.66 -3.83
CA ARG A 43 -10.88 7.86 -2.97
C ARG A 43 -9.50 8.28 -2.45
N ILE A 44 -8.46 7.56 -2.82
CA ILE A 44 -7.09 7.77 -2.35
C ILE A 44 -6.32 8.59 -3.39
N SER A 45 -5.62 9.62 -2.91
CA SER A 45 -4.96 10.57 -3.81
C SER A 45 -3.89 9.90 -4.69
N PRO A 46 -3.66 10.39 -5.93
CA PRO A 46 -2.62 9.86 -6.81
C PRO A 46 -1.22 9.89 -6.18
N GLU A 47 -0.91 10.93 -5.41
CA GLU A 47 0.37 11.12 -4.72
C GLU A 47 0.60 10.01 -3.69
N ALA A 48 -0.44 9.62 -2.95
CA ALA A 48 -0.39 8.48 -2.02
C ALA A 48 -0.03 7.18 -2.75
N LYS A 49 -0.68 6.93 -3.89
CA LYS A 49 -0.45 5.73 -4.71
C LYS A 49 0.97 5.70 -5.26
N MET A 50 1.46 6.84 -5.74
CA MET A 50 2.85 6.98 -6.21
C MET A 50 3.86 6.73 -5.09
N LEU A 51 3.61 7.27 -3.89
CA LEU A 51 4.43 7.03 -2.71
C LEU A 51 4.49 5.53 -2.37
N VAL A 52 3.33 4.88 -2.28
CA VAL A 52 3.22 3.44 -2.01
C VAL A 52 3.96 2.62 -3.08
N LYS A 53 3.82 2.97 -4.36
CA LYS A 53 4.52 2.29 -5.46
C LYS A 53 6.05 2.38 -5.31
N ARG A 54 6.59 3.55 -4.99
CA ARG A 54 8.05 3.71 -4.77
C ARG A 54 8.53 2.96 -3.53
N LEU A 55 7.75 2.98 -2.44
CA LEU A 55 8.06 2.22 -1.22
C LEU A 55 8.10 0.71 -1.46
N LEU A 56 7.21 0.21 -2.31
CA LEU A 56 7.13 -1.20 -2.70
C LEU A 56 8.02 -1.53 -3.91
N SER A 57 8.87 -0.61 -4.36
CA SER A 57 9.82 -0.88 -5.44
C SER A 57 10.72 -2.06 -5.07
N SER A 58 10.85 -2.97 -6.02
CA SER A 58 11.65 -4.18 -5.87
C SER A 58 13.15 -3.97 -6.06
N ASP A 59 13.52 -2.83 -6.64
CA ASP A 59 14.90 -2.39 -6.74
C ASP A 59 15.20 -1.50 -5.54
N ALA A 60 16.08 -1.98 -4.66
CA ALA A 60 16.50 -1.26 -3.47
C ALA A 60 17.20 0.07 -3.80
N GLN A 61 17.81 0.20 -4.98
CA GLN A 61 18.49 1.44 -5.40
C GLN A 61 17.51 2.54 -5.81
N THR A 62 16.30 2.18 -6.23
CA THR A 62 15.24 3.15 -6.58
C THR A 62 14.30 3.45 -5.42
N ARG A 63 14.41 2.70 -4.32
CA ARG A 63 13.59 2.90 -3.13
C ARG A 63 14.08 4.12 -2.35
N PRO A 64 13.22 5.11 -2.09
CA PRO A 64 13.62 6.29 -1.33
C PRO A 64 13.98 5.91 0.10
N THR A 65 14.98 6.58 0.64
CA THR A 65 15.35 6.50 2.05
C THR A 65 14.26 7.12 2.92
N ALA A 66 14.25 6.76 4.21
CA ALA A 66 13.34 7.37 5.18
C ALA A 66 13.47 8.90 5.23
N GLN A 67 14.70 9.42 5.09
CA GLN A 67 14.95 10.85 5.12
C GLN A 67 14.41 11.57 3.87
N GLU A 68 14.54 10.97 2.69
CA GLU A 68 13.91 11.51 1.47
C GLU A 68 12.39 11.48 1.55
N LEU A 69 11.82 10.42 2.13
CA LEU A 69 10.37 10.27 2.30
C LEU A 69 9.75 11.35 3.20
N LEU A 70 10.47 11.87 4.18
CA LEU A 70 9.99 12.97 5.03
C LEU A 70 9.70 14.25 4.23
N HIS A 71 10.38 14.41 3.09
CA HIS A 71 10.20 15.55 2.20
C HIS A 71 9.22 15.27 1.07
N ASP A 72 8.62 14.08 1.01
CA ASP A 72 7.61 13.78 0.01
C ASP A 72 6.36 14.67 0.21
N PRO A 73 5.76 15.25 -0.85
CA PRO A 73 4.61 16.15 -0.70
C PRO A 73 3.43 15.52 0.04
N TRP A 74 3.22 14.21 -0.09
CA TRP A 74 2.13 13.51 0.59
C TRP A 74 2.39 13.36 2.10
N ILE A 75 3.66 13.31 2.51
CA ILE A 75 4.08 13.21 3.91
C ILE A 75 4.25 14.59 4.55
N ALA A 76 4.86 15.53 3.83
CA ALA A 76 5.20 16.87 4.32
C ALA A 76 4.01 17.84 4.34
N GLY A 77 2.81 17.40 3.95
CA GLY A 77 1.60 18.24 3.91
C GLY A 77 1.52 19.17 2.70
N GLY A 78 2.26 18.87 1.64
CA GLY A 78 2.17 19.56 0.35
C GLY A 78 1.03 19.08 -0.55
N THR A 79 0.35 17.99 -0.18
CA THR A 79 -0.83 17.45 -0.86
C THR A 79 -2.09 17.70 -0.03
N GLU A 80 -3.15 18.22 -0.65
CA GLU A 80 -4.45 18.28 0.01
C GLU A 80 -5.01 16.85 0.20
N LEU A 81 -5.15 16.44 1.46
CA LEU A 81 -5.68 15.13 1.82
C LEU A 81 -7.19 15.20 2.02
N SER A 82 -7.90 14.15 1.61
CA SER A 82 -9.30 13.98 1.97
C SER A 82 -9.45 13.97 3.49
N ARG A 83 -10.43 14.73 4.00
CA ARG A 83 -10.83 14.70 5.41
C ARG A 83 -11.93 13.68 5.67
N GLU A 84 -12.47 13.06 4.63
CA GLU A 84 -13.49 12.04 4.78
C GLU A 84 -12.88 10.73 5.26
N PRO A 85 -13.55 10.01 6.18
CA PRO A 85 -13.11 8.69 6.61
C PRO A 85 -13.01 7.70 5.44
N LEU A 86 -11.94 6.89 5.43
CA LEU A 86 -11.80 5.77 4.51
C LEU A 86 -12.54 4.55 5.06
N GLU A 87 -13.87 4.57 4.99
CA GLU A 87 -14.74 3.54 5.59
C GLU A 87 -14.44 2.12 5.07
N GLU A 88 -14.24 1.97 3.76
CA GLU A 88 -13.87 0.70 3.12
C GLU A 88 -12.55 0.15 3.68
N SER A 89 -11.54 1.00 3.84
CA SER A 89 -10.24 0.62 4.39
C SER A 89 -10.38 0.17 5.85
N VAL A 90 -11.23 0.85 6.65
CA VAL A 90 -11.53 0.45 8.03
C VAL A 90 -12.22 -0.92 8.07
N GLU A 91 -13.18 -1.17 7.18
CA GLU A 91 -13.85 -2.47 7.09
C GLU A 91 -12.88 -3.58 6.69
N ASN A 92 -12.04 -3.34 5.69
CA ASN A 92 -11.04 -4.31 5.23
C ASN A 92 -10.01 -4.60 6.32
N LEU A 93 -9.54 -3.58 7.06
CA LEU A 93 -8.66 -3.77 8.23
C LEU A 93 -9.30 -4.64 9.32
N ARG A 94 -10.62 -4.51 9.54
CA ARG A 94 -11.34 -5.37 10.49
C ARG A 94 -11.38 -6.83 10.04
N LYS A 95 -11.47 -7.08 8.73
CA LYS A 95 -11.42 -8.44 8.16
C LYS A 95 -10.02 -9.01 8.28
N PHE A 96 -8.99 -8.20 7.99
CA PHE A 96 -7.59 -8.58 8.11
C PHE A 96 -7.20 -9.05 9.54
N HIS A 97 -7.64 -8.36 10.59
CA HIS A 97 -7.34 -8.77 11.98
C HIS A 97 -8.09 -10.00 12.49
N ARG A 98 -9.05 -10.53 11.73
CA ARG A 98 -9.85 -11.71 12.12
C ARG A 98 -9.34 -13.01 11.48
N GLY A 99 -8.36 -12.92 10.57
CA GLY A 99 -7.71 -14.05 9.92
C GLY A 99 -6.59 -14.65 10.73
#